data_AF-A0A3Q9FRJ5-F1
#
_entry.id   AF-A0A3Q9FRJ5-F1
#
_cell.length_a   1.000
_cell.length_b   1.000
_cell.length_c   1.000
_cell.angle_alpha   90.00
_cell.angle_beta   90.00
_cell.angle_gamma   90.00
#
_symmetry.space_group_name_H-M   'P 1'
#
loop_
_entity.id
_entity.type
_entity.pdbx_description
1 polymer ?
#
loop_
_entity_poly.entity_id
_entity_poly.type
_entity_poly.pdbx_seq_one_letter_code
_entity_poly.pdbx_strand_id
1 'polypeptide(L)'
;MENSNIILFFGRFHPLIVHLPIGFLVIAICFEIADRFRLVKGLKPAVSFALLIGTLSAITATIIGFMLATSGDYNAEMLAIHKWAGIATTVISGAAYLISVDYLKIPNYKVYRIVLFAIIIGLSITGHMGGNMTHGSDYLTYYMPFKPKVIDLMVRPQLTSLENAQVFGDLVHPIISTKCKSCHNDEKKKGLLSFSSIESYLKGGKSGNLLVAGNPLKSDLFHRITLNEHDNDVMPPKGKTPLTPQEISILKFWIANANSSFDTLLSDMEVTEDVLLAAQNVSGLYKEKKVKLANIELQVIDSLRNYGFEIRELVVGSNSYDVSLQASSFNQKHINRYLKKLVVIKNNVLWLSLENCGLSNDNLSYLGGFHQLQKLKIARNKIDDNGIHHLKGLKKLESINLYQTKITKVGLSKLSALPKLKRIYIWGTPINKKEATLVARTNKNLKIIGI
;
A
#
# COMPACT_ATOMS: atom_id res chain seq x y z
N MET A 1 -32.01 -11.55 -9.85
CA MET A 1 -30.69 -11.15 -9.29
C MET A 1 -29.56 -12.06 -9.75
N GLU A 2 -29.76 -13.38 -9.89
CA GLU A 2 -28.72 -14.31 -10.35
C GLU A 2 -28.17 -14.06 -11.77
N ASN A 3 -29.02 -13.70 -12.74
CA ASN A 3 -28.57 -13.38 -14.10
C ASN A 3 -27.65 -12.15 -14.18
N SER A 4 -27.80 -11.18 -13.28
CA SER A 4 -26.89 -10.02 -13.22
C SER A 4 -25.51 -10.43 -12.68
N ASN A 5 -25.47 -11.43 -11.78
CA ASN A 5 -24.23 -11.88 -11.17
C ASN A 5 -23.36 -12.68 -12.15
N ILE A 6 -23.97 -13.50 -13.03
CA ILE A 6 -23.21 -14.25 -14.04
C ILE A 6 -22.66 -13.33 -15.14
N ILE A 7 -23.44 -12.33 -15.55
CA ILE A 7 -22.99 -11.32 -16.53
C ILE A 7 -21.78 -10.56 -15.98
N LEU A 8 -21.86 -10.07 -14.73
CA LEU A 8 -20.75 -9.37 -14.09
C LEU A 8 -19.56 -10.29 -13.82
N PHE A 9 -19.78 -11.55 -13.48
CA PHE A 9 -18.71 -12.53 -13.28
C PHE A 9 -17.85 -12.68 -14.54
N PHE A 10 -18.48 -12.94 -15.70
CA PHE A 10 -17.74 -13.02 -16.95
C PHE A 10 -17.16 -11.66 -17.37
N GLY A 11 -17.92 -10.57 -17.17
CA GLY A 11 -17.46 -9.20 -17.42
C GLY A 11 -16.12 -8.86 -16.75
N ARG A 12 -15.87 -9.36 -15.54
CA ARG A 12 -14.61 -9.15 -14.81
C ARG A 12 -13.38 -9.77 -15.50
N PHE A 13 -13.55 -10.65 -16.47
CA PHE A 13 -12.45 -11.17 -17.29
C PHE A 13 -12.06 -10.24 -18.44
N HIS A 14 -12.79 -9.14 -18.70
CA HIS A 14 -12.44 -8.19 -19.75
C HIS A 14 -10.98 -7.72 -19.67
N PRO A 15 -10.45 -7.26 -18.51
CA PRO A 15 -9.03 -6.88 -18.39
C PRO A 15 -8.05 -8.02 -18.69
N LEU A 16 -8.43 -9.28 -18.48
CA LEU A 16 -7.59 -10.42 -18.85
C LEU A 16 -7.58 -10.61 -20.37
N ILE A 17 -8.76 -10.64 -20.98
CA ILE A 17 -8.92 -10.96 -22.41
C ILE A 17 -8.32 -9.88 -23.32
N VAL A 18 -8.35 -8.59 -22.93
CA VAL A 18 -7.77 -7.50 -23.76
C VAL A 18 -6.27 -7.64 -24.01
N HIS A 19 -5.53 -8.41 -23.21
CA HIS A 19 -4.09 -8.65 -23.45
C HIS A 19 -3.85 -9.46 -24.74
N LEU A 20 -4.78 -10.35 -25.11
CA LEU A 20 -4.68 -11.16 -26.32
C LEU A 20 -4.74 -10.32 -27.61
N PRO A 21 -5.79 -9.51 -27.88
CA PRO A 21 -5.83 -8.71 -29.09
C PRO A 21 -4.69 -7.69 -29.13
N ILE A 22 -4.32 -7.08 -27.99
CA ILE A 22 -3.18 -6.15 -27.96
C ILE A 22 -1.90 -6.87 -28.40
N GLY A 23 -1.58 -8.02 -27.79
CA GLY A 23 -0.36 -8.77 -28.11
C GLY A 23 -0.32 -9.25 -29.57
N PHE A 24 -1.40 -9.87 -30.05
CA PHE A 24 -1.47 -10.43 -31.40
C PHE A 24 -1.52 -9.37 -32.50
N LEU A 25 -2.20 -8.24 -32.27
CA LEU A 25 -2.22 -7.15 -33.26
C LEU A 25 -0.89 -6.41 -33.30
N VAL A 26 -0.24 -6.17 -32.15
CA VAL A 26 1.09 -5.57 -32.10
C VAL A 26 2.12 -6.47 -32.78
N ILE A 27 2.12 -7.78 -32.51
CA ILE A 27 3.09 -8.68 -33.16
C ILE A 27 2.85 -8.82 -34.66
N ALA A 28 1.60 -8.80 -35.13
CA ALA A 28 1.28 -8.78 -36.56
C ALA A 28 1.92 -7.57 -37.26
N ILE A 29 1.84 -6.40 -36.62
CA ILE A 29 2.44 -5.15 -37.12
C ILE A 29 3.97 -5.21 -37.07
N CYS A 30 4.55 -5.76 -35.99
CA CYS A 30 6.00 -5.98 -35.91
C CYS A 30 6.50 -6.92 -37.02
N PHE A 31 5.78 -8.00 -37.30
CA PHE A 31 6.11 -8.93 -38.39
C PHE A 31 5.98 -8.29 -39.76
N GLU A 32 4.94 -7.47 -39.98
CA GLU A 32 4.80 -6.67 -41.21
C GLU A 32 5.99 -5.72 -41.41
N ILE A 33 6.43 -5.04 -40.36
CA ILE A 33 7.59 -4.14 -40.40
C ILE A 33 8.87 -4.95 -40.69
N ALA A 34 9.05 -6.10 -40.04
CA ALA A 34 10.22 -6.96 -40.24
C ALA A 34 10.28 -7.54 -41.66
N ASP A 35 9.14 -7.93 -42.24
CA ASP A 35 9.03 -8.39 -43.63
C ASP A 35 9.39 -7.24 -44.61
N ARG A 36 8.90 -6.02 -44.34
CA ARG A 36 9.23 -4.83 -45.15
C ARG A 36 10.72 -4.52 -45.19
N PHE A 37 11.38 -4.60 -44.03
CA PHE A 37 12.83 -4.39 -43.93
C PHE A 37 13.65 -5.64 -44.27
N ARG A 38 12.98 -6.73 -44.69
CA ARG A 38 13.60 -8.01 -45.06
C ARG A 38 14.47 -8.60 -43.94
N LEU A 39 14.13 -8.33 -42.68
CA LEU A 39 14.85 -8.84 -41.51
C LEU A 39 14.66 -10.35 -41.35
N VAL A 40 13.48 -10.85 -41.72
CA VAL A 40 13.12 -12.27 -41.64
C VAL A 40 12.30 -12.62 -42.90
N LYS A 41 12.56 -13.79 -43.49
CA LYS A 41 11.84 -14.26 -44.69
C LYS A 41 10.60 -15.06 -44.29
N GLY A 42 9.52 -14.94 -45.06
CA GLY A 42 8.35 -15.82 -44.94
C GLY A 42 7.38 -15.47 -43.81
N LEU A 43 7.30 -14.20 -43.40
CA LEU A 43 6.43 -13.77 -42.30
C LEU A 43 4.95 -13.60 -42.68
N LYS A 44 4.60 -13.54 -43.97
CA LYS A 44 3.21 -13.29 -44.43
C LYS A 44 2.16 -14.24 -43.79
N PRO A 45 2.36 -15.57 -43.71
CA PRO A 45 1.41 -16.46 -43.04
C PRO A 45 1.29 -16.18 -41.54
N ALA A 46 2.40 -15.83 -40.88
CA ALA A 46 2.41 -15.49 -39.46
C ALA A 46 1.66 -14.18 -39.18
N VAL A 47 1.79 -13.17 -40.05
CA VAL A 47 1.02 -11.92 -39.99
C VAL A 47 -0.47 -12.20 -40.08
N SER A 48 -0.91 -12.96 -41.09
CA SER A 48 -2.33 -13.30 -41.27
C SER A 48 -2.89 -14.10 -40.10
N PHE A 49 -2.12 -15.05 -39.56
CA PHE A 49 -2.51 -15.81 -38.37
C PHE A 49 -2.64 -14.90 -37.13
N ALA A 50 -1.67 -14.01 -36.91
CA ALA A 50 -1.72 -13.07 -35.79
C ALA A 50 -2.90 -12.09 -35.90
N LEU A 51 -3.21 -11.58 -37.10
CA LEU A 51 -4.39 -10.74 -37.34
C LEU A 51 -5.71 -11.48 -37.09
N LEU A 52 -5.80 -12.77 -37.45
CA LEU A 52 -6.98 -13.60 -37.17
C LEU A 52 -7.21 -13.76 -35.67
N ILE A 53 -6.20 -14.25 -34.94
CA ILE A 53 -6.32 -14.46 -33.50
C ILE A 53 -6.53 -13.13 -32.77
N GLY A 54 -5.85 -12.06 -33.21
CA GLY A 54 -6.04 -10.71 -32.71
C GLY A 54 -7.49 -10.22 -32.89
N THR A 55 -8.09 -10.47 -34.05
CA THR A 55 -9.49 -10.08 -34.33
C THR A 55 -10.48 -10.91 -33.52
N LEU A 56 -10.35 -12.24 -33.48
CA LEU A 56 -11.26 -13.11 -32.73
C LEU A 56 -11.24 -12.78 -31.23
N SER A 57 -10.05 -12.52 -30.69
CA SER A 57 -9.90 -12.11 -29.29
C SER A 57 -10.40 -10.68 -29.04
N ALA A 58 -10.29 -9.75 -29.99
CA ALA A 58 -10.88 -8.40 -29.90
C ALA A 58 -12.42 -8.42 -29.88
N ILE A 59 -13.05 -9.29 -30.70
CA ILE A 59 -14.50 -9.53 -30.66
C ILE A 59 -14.91 -10.03 -29.27
N THR A 60 -14.18 -11.01 -28.75
CA THR A 60 -14.43 -11.58 -27.42
C THR A 60 -14.26 -10.52 -26.32
N ALA A 61 -13.19 -9.73 -26.39
CA ALA A 61 -12.94 -8.64 -25.46
C ALA A 61 -14.08 -7.61 -25.48
N THR A 62 -14.59 -7.26 -26.67
CA THR A 62 -15.71 -6.33 -26.84
C THR A 62 -16.98 -6.85 -26.17
N ILE A 63 -17.35 -8.12 -26.40
CA ILE A 63 -18.53 -8.76 -25.80
C ILE A 63 -18.44 -8.73 -24.27
N ILE A 64 -17.31 -9.17 -23.72
CA ILE A 64 -17.11 -9.21 -22.26
C ILE A 64 -17.02 -7.78 -21.68
N GLY A 65 -16.52 -6.82 -22.46
CA GLY A 65 -16.52 -5.40 -22.10
C GLY A 65 -17.94 -4.84 -21.94
N PHE A 66 -18.87 -5.20 -22.82
CA PHE A 66 -20.29 -4.88 -22.67
C PHE A 66 -20.89 -5.49 -21.40
N MET A 67 -20.51 -6.72 -21.07
CA MET A 67 -20.93 -7.36 -19.82
C MET A 67 -20.41 -6.60 -18.58
N LEU A 68 -19.14 -6.16 -18.61
CA LEU A 68 -18.53 -5.38 -17.53
C LEU A 68 -19.17 -3.98 -17.36
N ALA A 69 -19.57 -3.34 -18.46
CA ALA A 69 -20.19 -2.02 -18.46
C ALA A 69 -21.49 -1.97 -17.63
N THR A 70 -22.14 -3.13 -17.41
CA THR A 70 -23.35 -3.23 -16.57
C THR A 70 -23.10 -2.99 -15.08
N SER A 71 -21.84 -2.88 -14.61
CA SER A 71 -21.55 -2.66 -13.19
C SER A 71 -21.94 -1.27 -12.67
N GLY A 72 -22.01 -0.27 -13.56
CA GLY A 72 -22.32 1.11 -13.19
C GLY A 72 -21.20 1.84 -12.44
N ASP A 73 -19.99 1.28 -12.42
CA ASP A 73 -18.85 1.85 -11.66
C ASP A 73 -18.10 2.98 -12.41
N TYR A 74 -18.42 3.19 -13.68
CA TYR A 74 -17.65 4.05 -14.58
C TYR A 74 -18.43 5.30 -15.00
N ASN A 75 -17.71 6.38 -15.30
CA ASN A 75 -18.31 7.58 -15.89
C ASN A 75 -18.94 7.26 -17.26
N ALA A 76 -20.19 7.69 -17.46
CA ALA A 76 -20.98 7.35 -18.65
C ALA A 76 -20.37 7.87 -19.96
N GLU A 77 -19.78 9.07 -19.94
CA GLU A 77 -19.18 9.69 -21.13
C GLU A 77 -17.89 8.98 -21.52
N MET A 78 -16.98 8.79 -20.56
CA MET A 78 -15.72 8.09 -20.79
C MET A 78 -15.96 6.64 -21.24
N LEU A 79 -16.94 5.96 -20.63
CA LEU A 79 -17.36 4.61 -21.02
C LEU A 79 -17.87 4.58 -22.46
N ALA A 80 -18.66 5.58 -22.88
CA ALA A 80 -19.20 5.63 -24.24
C ALA A 80 -18.10 5.76 -25.29
N ILE A 81 -17.13 6.63 -25.07
CA ILE A 81 -15.99 6.83 -25.99
C ILE A 81 -15.13 5.56 -26.03
N HIS A 82 -14.82 4.95 -24.88
CA HIS A 82 -13.99 3.73 -24.81
C HIS A 82 -14.66 2.57 -25.56
N LYS A 83 -15.98 2.41 -25.37
CA LYS A 83 -16.80 1.41 -26.05
C LYS A 83 -16.70 1.54 -27.57
N TRP A 84 -16.89 2.75 -28.10
CA TRP A 84 -16.84 2.98 -29.56
C TRP A 84 -15.42 2.82 -30.13
N ALA A 85 -14.40 3.25 -29.40
CA ALA A 85 -13.00 3.06 -29.80
C ALA A 85 -12.63 1.56 -29.89
N GLY A 86 -13.08 0.75 -28.93
CA GLY A 86 -12.89 -0.70 -28.94
C GLY A 86 -13.60 -1.40 -30.12
N ILE A 87 -14.84 -1.02 -30.40
CA ILE A 87 -15.61 -1.54 -31.55
C ILE A 87 -14.92 -1.17 -32.86
N ALA A 88 -14.53 0.10 -33.02
CA ALA A 88 -13.84 0.56 -34.22
C ALA A 88 -12.52 -0.21 -34.43
N THR A 89 -11.72 -0.37 -33.38
CA THR A 89 -10.46 -1.14 -33.43
C THR A 89 -10.70 -2.60 -33.87
N THR A 90 -11.76 -3.23 -33.36
CA THR A 90 -12.15 -4.61 -33.73
C THR A 90 -12.58 -4.72 -35.20
N VAL A 91 -13.34 -3.75 -35.71
CA VAL A 91 -13.75 -3.72 -37.11
C VAL A 91 -12.55 -3.52 -38.03
N ILE A 92 -11.66 -2.59 -37.70
CA ILE A 92 -10.44 -2.31 -38.46
C ILE A 92 -9.51 -3.53 -38.47
N SER A 93 -9.37 -4.25 -37.34
CA SER A 93 -8.56 -5.46 -37.30
C SER A 93 -9.12 -6.58 -38.17
N GLY A 94 -10.45 -6.74 -38.19
CA GLY A 94 -11.13 -7.69 -39.08
C GLY A 94 -10.92 -7.33 -40.56
N ALA A 95 -11.02 -6.05 -40.91
CA ALA A 95 -10.70 -5.59 -42.26
C ALA A 95 -9.24 -5.87 -42.64
N ALA A 96 -8.28 -5.63 -41.74
CA ALA A 96 -6.88 -5.94 -41.97
C ALA A 96 -6.64 -7.43 -42.24
N TYR A 97 -7.28 -8.32 -41.45
CA TYR A 97 -7.23 -9.76 -41.67
C TYR A 97 -7.79 -10.14 -43.04
N LEU A 98 -8.98 -9.64 -43.40
CA LEU A 98 -9.60 -9.95 -44.69
C LEU A 98 -8.78 -9.43 -45.89
N ILE A 99 -8.04 -8.34 -45.73
CA ILE A 99 -7.07 -7.87 -46.72
C ILE A 99 -5.86 -8.81 -46.77
N SER A 100 -5.34 -9.25 -45.62
CA SER A 100 -4.11 -10.07 -45.55
C SER A 100 -4.26 -11.47 -46.15
N VAL A 101 -5.50 -11.98 -46.19
CA VAL A 101 -5.85 -13.26 -46.85
C VAL A 101 -6.43 -13.08 -48.26
N ASP A 102 -6.27 -11.89 -48.84
CA ASP A 102 -6.69 -11.55 -50.22
C ASP A 102 -8.21 -11.70 -50.47
N TYR A 103 -9.05 -11.71 -49.43
CA TYR A 103 -10.51 -11.78 -49.54
C TYR A 103 -11.12 -10.46 -50.05
N LEU A 104 -10.65 -9.31 -49.53
CA LEU A 104 -11.12 -7.97 -49.94
C LEU A 104 -10.46 -7.43 -51.22
N LYS A 105 -9.64 -8.25 -51.92
CA LYS A 105 -8.98 -7.95 -53.22
C LYS A 105 -8.55 -6.48 -53.41
N ILE A 106 -7.84 -5.91 -52.43
CA ILE A 106 -7.38 -4.51 -52.49
C ILE A 106 -6.05 -4.46 -53.28
N PRO A 107 -6.00 -3.78 -54.44
CA PRO A 107 -4.81 -3.79 -55.31
C PRO A 107 -3.64 -2.97 -54.76
N ASN A 108 -3.89 -2.07 -53.80
CA ASN A 108 -2.89 -1.13 -53.30
C ASN A 108 -2.40 -1.48 -51.89
N TYR A 109 -1.16 -1.97 -51.80
CA TYR A 109 -0.51 -2.30 -50.52
C TYR A 109 -0.38 -1.12 -49.55
N LYS A 110 -0.41 0.13 -50.05
CA LYS A 110 -0.42 1.32 -49.19
C LYS A 110 -1.69 1.39 -48.34
N VAL A 111 -2.83 0.95 -48.87
CA VAL A 111 -4.12 0.92 -48.14
C VAL A 111 -4.03 -0.06 -46.97
N TYR A 112 -3.50 -1.26 -47.20
CA TYR A 112 -3.26 -2.23 -46.12
C TYR A 112 -2.40 -1.66 -45.00
N ARG A 113 -1.32 -0.94 -45.32
CA ARG A 113 -0.48 -0.27 -44.32
C ARG A 113 -1.20 0.84 -43.56
N ILE A 114 -2.06 1.61 -44.22
CA ILE A 114 -2.89 2.63 -43.56
C ILE A 114 -3.84 1.96 -42.56
N VAL A 115 -4.45 0.83 -42.93
CA VAL A 115 -5.31 0.05 -42.02
C VAL A 115 -4.52 -0.44 -40.81
N LEU A 116 -3.31 -1.00 -41.00
CA LEU A 116 -2.45 -1.42 -39.89
C LEU A 116 -2.04 -0.25 -38.98
N PHE A 117 -1.74 0.92 -39.56
CA PHE A 117 -1.44 2.12 -38.78
C PHE A 117 -2.66 2.60 -37.97
N ALA A 118 -3.86 2.52 -38.56
CA ALA A 118 -5.11 2.82 -37.87
C ALA A 118 -5.35 1.87 -36.68
N ILE A 119 -4.92 0.60 -36.75
CA ILE A 119 -4.95 -0.33 -35.61
C ILE A 119 -4.07 0.17 -34.48
N ILE A 120 -2.85 0.67 -34.75
CA ILE A 120 -1.95 1.21 -33.70
C ILE A 120 -2.61 2.38 -32.97
N ILE A 121 -3.20 3.31 -33.74
CA ILE A 121 -3.91 4.47 -33.18
C ILE A 121 -5.10 3.99 -32.34
N GLY A 122 -5.91 3.08 -32.89
CA GLY A 122 -7.06 2.49 -32.20
C GLY A 122 -6.69 1.80 -30.89
N LEU A 123 -5.64 0.97 -30.89
CA LEU A 123 -5.12 0.31 -29.69
C LEU A 123 -4.59 1.31 -28.66
N SER A 124 -3.91 2.36 -29.11
CA SER A 124 -3.35 3.40 -28.24
C SER A 124 -4.44 4.21 -27.56
N ILE A 125 -5.46 4.66 -28.32
CA ILE A 125 -6.62 5.37 -27.78
C ILE A 125 -7.39 4.46 -26.83
N THR A 126 -7.77 3.26 -27.28
CA THR A 126 -8.59 2.32 -26.50
C THR A 126 -7.86 1.89 -25.21
N GLY A 127 -6.55 1.64 -25.29
CA GLY A 127 -5.70 1.29 -24.15
C GLY A 127 -5.51 2.43 -23.16
N HIS A 128 -5.27 3.66 -23.64
CA HIS A 128 -5.17 4.84 -22.79
C HIS A 128 -6.48 5.06 -22.02
N MET A 129 -7.62 5.00 -22.71
CA MET A 129 -8.92 5.15 -22.09
C MET A 129 -9.24 4.04 -21.08
N GLY A 130 -8.94 2.78 -21.41
CA GLY A 130 -9.11 1.65 -20.50
C GLY A 130 -8.23 1.79 -19.24
N GLY A 131 -7.01 2.29 -19.40
CA GLY A 131 -6.11 2.65 -18.30
C GLY A 131 -6.69 3.75 -17.41
N ASN A 132 -7.20 4.82 -18.00
CA ASN A 132 -7.82 5.93 -17.25
C ASN A 132 -9.04 5.46 -16.45
N MET A 133 -9.89 4.61 -17.03
CA MET A 133 -11.08 4.07 -16.34
C MET A 133 -10.73 3.19 -15.14
N THR A 134 -9.62 2.44 -15.23
CA THR A 134 -9.23 1.46 -14.21
C THR A 134 -8.33 2.08 -13.14
N HIS A 135 -7.41 2.96 -13.53
CA HIS A 135 -6.36 3.51 -12.69
C HIS A 135 -6.46 5.02 -12.43
N GLY A 136 -7.29 5.76 -13.18
CA GLY A 136 -7.34 7.23 -13.18
C GLY A 136 -6.50 7.84 -14.31
N SER A 137 -6.87 9.02 -14.81
CA SER A 137 -6.18 9.71 -15.90
C SER A 137 -4.77 10.17 -15.54
N ASP A 138 -4.50 10.36 -14.26
CA ASP A 138 -3.20 10.78 -13.77
C ASP A 138 -2.25 9.61 -13.53
N TYR A 139 -2.68 8.35 -13.70
CA TYR A 139 -1.87 7.18 -13.39
C TYR A 139 -0.51 7.15 -14.13
N LEU A 140 -0.53 7.38 -15.45
CA LEU A 140 0.69 7.40 -16.27
C LEU A 140 1.56 8.64 -16.00
N THR A 141 0.94 9.74 -15.58
CA THR A 141 1.63 11.01 -15.32
C THR A 141 1.96 11.22 -13.84
N TYR A 142 1.59 10.28 -12.98
CA TYR A 142 1.73 10.40 -11.53
C TYR A 142 3.18 10.64 -11.12
N TYR A 143 4.10 9.93 -11.78
CA TYR A 143 5.56 10.04 -11.57
C TYR A 143 6.26 10.87 -12.67
N MET A 144 5.51 11.65 -13.47
CA MET A 144 6.12 12.44 -14.55
C MET A 144 7.05 13.52 -13.95
N PRO A 145 8.31 13.62 -14.38
CA PRO A 145 9.30 14.55 -13.80
C PRO A 145 8.91 16.03 -13.97
N PHE A 146 8.02 16.33 -14.92
CA PHE A 146 7.52 17.68 -15.20
C PHE A 146 6.02 17.82 -14.93
N LYS A 147 5.46 17.10 -13.94
CA LYS A 147 4.02 17.12 -13.67
C LYS A 147 3.55 18.57 -13.45
N PRO A 148 2.66 19.11 -14.32
CA PRO A 148 2.08 20.41 -14.07
C PRO A 148 1.35 20.36 -12.72
N LYS A 149 1.46 21.40 -11.91
CA LYS A 149 0.74 21.48 -10.63
C LYS A 149 -0.76 21.40 -10.93
N VAL A 150 -1.36 20.24 -10.67
CA VAL A 150 -2.82 20.10 -10.65
C VAL A 150 -3.28 20.97 -9.47
N ILE A 151 -4.00 22.05 -9.79
CA ILE A 151 -4.54 22.96 -8.79
C ILE A 151 -5.76 22.29 -8.19
N ASP A 152 -5.55 21.48 -7.14
CA ASP A 152 -6.65 21.09 -6.26
C ASP A 152 -7.01 22.32 -5.43
N LEU A 153 -8.14 22.95 -5.76
CA LEU A 153 -8.59 24.20 -5.13
C LEU A 153 -8.88 24.04 -3.62
N MET A 154 -8.98 22.80 -3.12
CA MET A 154 -9.13 22.51 -1.70
C MET A 154 -7.79 22.27 -1.00
N VAL A 155 -6.66 22.20 -1.73
CA VAL A 155 -5.32 22.08 -1.13
C VAL A 155 -4.86 23.44 -0.62
N ARG A 156 -4.61 23.49 0.68
CA ARG A 156 -4.09 24.67 1.37
C ARG A 156 -2.55 24.70 1.35
N PRO A 157 -1.92 25.88 1.53
CA PRO A 157 -0.49 25.99 1.78
C PRO A 157 -0.06 25.12 2.95
N GLN A 158 1.21 24.72 2.98
CA GLN A 158 1.73 23.88 4.06
C GLN A 158 1.55 24.57 5.41
N LEU A 159 0.87 23.87 6.33
CA LEU A 159 0.58 24.36 7.66
C LEU A 159 1.88 24.59 8.46
N THR A 160 1.97 25.73 9.15
CA THR A 160 3.13 26.10 9.99
C THR A 160 2.85 25.93 11.49
N SER A 161 1.60 26.07 11.92
CA SER A 161 1.14 25.91 13.31
C SER A 161 -0.29 25.38 13.33
N LEU A 162 -0.66 24.66 14.40
CA LEU A 162 -2.04 24.15 14.55
C LEU A 162 -3.08 25.23 14.83
N GLU A 163 -2.66 26.36 15.37
CA GLU A 163 -3.55 27.50 15.66
C GLU A 163 -4.25 28.00 14.40
N ASN A 164 -3.58 27.95 13.25
CA ASN A 164 -4.13 28.39 11.96
C ASN A 164 -4.70 27.23 11.12
N ALA A 165 -4.82 26.03 11.70
CA ALA A 165 -5.27 24.86 10.97
C ALA A 165 -6.77 24.94 10.69
N GLN A 166 -7.14 24.86 9.41
CA GLN A 166 -8.54 24.63 9.03
C GLN A 166 -8.82 23.13 9.09
N VAL A 167 -9.85 22.76 9.85
CA VAL A 167 -10.17 21.35 10.13
C VAL A 167 -10.34 20.56 8.85
N PHE A 168 -11.09 21.09 7.88
CA PHE A 168 -11.27 20.41 6.60
C PHE A 168 -10.00 20.41 5.76
N GLY A 169 -9.52 21.57 5.33
CA GLY A 169 -8.46 21.65 4.31
C GLY A 169 -7.10 21.13 4.76
N ASP A 170 -6.72 21.30 6.04
CA ASP A 170 -5.40 20.88 6.53
C ASP A 170 -5.39 19.50 7.18
N LEU A 171 -6.53 19.02 7.71
CA LEU A 171 -6.59 17.76 8.47
C LEU A 171 -7.41 16.68 7.75
N VAL A 172 -8.58 17.02 7.20
CA VAL A 172 -9.48 16.03 6.56
C VAL A 172 -9.12 15.78 5.10
N HIS A 173 -8.93 16.84 4.32
CA HIS A 173 -8.69 16.76 2.88
C HIS A 173 -7.47 15.91 2.51
N PRO A 174 -6.32 15.98 3.22
CA PRO A 174 -5.18 15.09 2.94
C PRO A 174 -5.52 13.60 3.12
N ILE A 175 -6.35 13.27 4.11
CA ILE A 175 -6.82 11.89 4.35
C ILE A 175 -7.69 11.44 3.19
N ILE A 176 -8.71 12.22 2.82
CA ILE A 176 -9.63 11.87 1.72
C ILE A 176 -8.88 11.77 0.39
N SER A 177 -7.98 12.72 0.13
CA SER A 177 -7.15 12.75 -1.07
C SER A 177 -6.31 11.48 -1.21
N THR A 178 -5.67 11.05 -0.11
CA THR A 178 -4.77 9.88 -0.13
C THR A 178 -5.53 8.55 -0.11
N LYS A 179 -6.62 8.45 0.66
CA LYS A 179 -7.29 7.17 0.96
C LYS A 179 -8.50 6.90 0.08
N CYS A 180 -9.13 7.93 -0.48
CA CYS A 180 -10.45 7.80 -1.13
C CYS A 180 -10.44 8.21 -2.61
N LYS A 181 -9.74 9.29 -2.99
CA LYS A 181 -9.81 9.85 -4.36
C LYS A 181 -9.35 8.89 -5.46
N SER A 182 -8.56 7.85 -5.17
CA SER A 182 -8.20 6.82 -6.18
C SER A 182 -9.39 6.01 -6.74
N CYS A 183 -10.54 6.05 -6.06
CA CYS A 183 -11.76 5.34 -6.46
C CYS A 183 -13.04 6.20 -6.45
N HIS A 184 -12.96 7.41 -5.90
CA HIS A 184 -14.07 8.35 -5.73
C HIS A 184 -13.68 9.74 -6.25
N ASN A 185 -13.56 9.86 -7.57
CA ASN A 185 -13.23 11.08 -8.30
C ASN A 185 -14.14 11.22 -9.54
N ASP A 186 -13.95 12.24 -10.37
CA ASP A 186 -14.89 12.50 -11.47
C ASP A 186 -14.83 11.49 -12.63
N GLU A 187 -13.71 10.80 -12.77
CA GLU A 187 -13.48 9.79 -13.79
C GLU A 187 -13.94 8.41 -13.31
N LYS A 188 -13.71 8.13 -12.03
CA LYS A 188 -14.03 6.87 -11.35
C LYS A 188 -14.91 7.16 -10.14
N LYS A 189 -16.23 6.98 -10.33
CA LYS A 189 -17.30 7.27 -9.35
C LYS A 189 -17.88 6.00 -8.74
N LYS A 190 -17.06 5.22 -8.02
CA LYS A 190 -17.59 4.02 -7.34
C LYS A 190 -18.68 4.42 -6.34
N GLY A 191 -19.81 3.71 -6.37
CA GLY A 191 -20.98 4.06 -5.55
C GLY A 191 -21.58 5.42 -5.89
N LEU A 192 -21.34 5.95 -7.11
CA LEU A 192 -21.75 7.28 -7.57
C LEU A 192 -21.20 8.45 -6.74
N LEU A 193 -20.09 8.22 -6.01
CA LEU A 193 -19.48 9.20 -5.12
C LEU A 193 -18.21 9.82 -5.73
N SER A 194 -18.05 11.14 -5.58
CA SER A 194 -16.85 11.90 -5.97
C SER A 194 -16.42 12.84 -4.84
N PHE A 195 -15.10 12.99 -4.66
CA PHE A 195 -14.48 13.94 -3.72
C PHE A 195 -13.69 15.05 -4.44
N SER A 196 -13.98 15.31 -5.71
CA SER A 196 -13.27 16.31 -6.51
C SER A 196 -13.63 17.76 -6.18
N SER A 197 -14.81 18.01 -5.61
CA SER A 197 -15.31 19.36 -5.27
C SER A 197 -16.19 19.32 -4.03
N ILE A 198 -16.31 20.45 -3.32
CA ILE A 198 -17.22 20.60 -2.17
C ILE A 198 -18.66 20.25 -2.56
N GLU A 199 -19.11 20.68 -3.74
CA GLU A 199 -20.42 20.32 -4.29
C GLU A 199 -20.61 18.79 -4.39
N SER A 200 -19.56 18.05 -4.75
CA SER A 200 -19.60 16.59 -4.81
C SER A 200 -19.72 15.92 -3.43
N TYR A 201 -19.07 16.50 -2.40
CA TYR A 201 -19.27 16.05 -1.01
C TYR A 201 -20.72 16.24 -0.56
N LEU A 202 -21.32 17.40 -0.89
CA LEU A 202 -22.69 17.74 -0.53
C LEU A 202 -23.72 16.89 -1.29
N LYS A 203 -23.45 16.59 -2.57
CA LYS A 203 -24.29 15.72 -3.39
C LYS A 203 -24.32 14.27 -2.89
N GLY A 204 -23.21 13.81 -2.31
CA GLY A 204 -23.08 12.44 -1.80
C GLY A 204 -23.01 11.37 -2.90
N GLY A 205 -23.09 10.11 -2.46
CA GLY A 205 -23.12 8.94 -3.34
C GLY A 205 -24.53 8.36 -3.48
N LYS A 206 -24.61 7.14 -4.03
CA LYS A 206 -25.86 6.38 -4.24
C LYS A 206 -26.73 6.27 -2.98
N SER A 207 -26.11 6.24 -1.80
CA SER A 207 -26.80 6.11 -0.50
C SER A 207 -27.36 7.43 0.06
N GLY A 208 -27.06 8.59 -0.55
CA GLY A 208 -27.63 9.91 -0.21
C GLY A 208 -27.14 10.57 1.10
N ASN A 209 -26.79 9.81 2.14
CA ASN A 209 -26.40 10.34 3.46
C ASN A 209 -24.89 10.29 3.72
N LEU A 210 -24.07 10.84 2.82
CA LEU A 210 -22.61 10.79 2.97
C LEU A 210 -22.16 11.43 4.30
N LEU A 211 -22.69 12.61 4.61
CA LEU A 211 -22.35 13.43 5.76
C LEU A 211 -23.62 13.94 6.43
N VAL A 212 -23.80 13.61 7.70
CA VAL A 212 -24.84 14.17 8.57
C VAL A 212 -24.13 15.01 9.63
N ALA A 213 -24.17 16.33 9.46
CA ALA A 213 -23.51 17.28 10.36
C ALA A 213 -23.88 17.01 11.83
N GLY A 214 -22.87 16.98 12.70
CA GLY A 214 -23.01 16.69 14.13
C GLY A 214 -23.28 15.22 14.47
N ASN A 215 -23.48 14.34 13.48
CA ASN A 215 -23.82 12.93 13.74
C ASN A 215 -23.00 11.95 12.90
N PRO A 216 -21.81 11.54 13.38
CA PRO A 216 -21.00 10.53 12.72
C PRO A 216 -21.72 9.20 12.55
N LEU A 217 -22.53 8.76 13.53
CA LEU A 217 -23.19 7.46 13.47
C LEU A 217 -24.26 7.37 12.38
N LYS A 218 -24.83 8.52 11.96
CA LYS A 218 -25.76 8.62 10.83
C LYS A 218 -25.06 8.95 9.50
N SER A 219 -23.76 9.23 9.51
CA SER A 219 -22.99 9.56 8.31
C SER A 219 -22.44 8.29 7.66
N ASP A 220 -22.82 8.02 6.41
CA ASP A 220 -22.39 6.82 5.67
C ASP A 220 -20.85 6.77 5.53
N LEU A 221 -20.20 7.93 5.41
CA LEU A 221 -18.74 8.02 5.42
C LEU A 221 -18.13 7.39 6.68
N PHE A 222 -18.61 7.78 7.86
CA PHE A 222 -18.07 7.30 9.13
C PHE A 222 -18.46 5.85 9.39
N HIS A 223 -19.69 5.45 9.00
CA HIS A 223 -20.13 4.06 9.08
C HIS A 223 -19.18 3.14 8.29
N ARG A 224 -18.92 3.42 7.01
CA ARG A 224 -18.11 2.56 6.14
C ARG A 224 -16.65 2.43 6.55
N ILE A 225 -16.05 3.48 7.11
CA ILE A 225 -14.64 3.44 7.58
C ILE A 225 -14.47 2.76 8.94
N THR A 226 -15.56 2.45 9.65
CA THR A 226 -15.55 1.80 10.96
C THR A 226 -16.06 0.35 10.93
N LEU A 227 -16.53 -0.12 9.77
CA LEU A 227 -16.89 -1.51 9.56
C LEU A 227 -15.69 -2.45 9.75
N ASN A 228 -15.99 -3.72 10.02
CA ASN A 228 -14.98 -4.77 10.13
C ASN A 228 -14.26 -4.94 8.77
N GLU A 229 -12.95 -5.24 8.79
CA GLU A 229 -12.14 -5.49 7.59
C GLU A 229 -12.67 -6.63 6.69
N HIS A 230 -13.55 -7.48 7.21
CA HIS A 230 -14.20 -8.56 6.46
C HIS A 230 -15.58 -8.21 5.91
N ASP A 231 -16.10 -7.02 6.19
CA ASP A 231 -17.36 -6.56 5.64
C ASP A 231 -17.20 -6.21 4.14
N ASN A 232 -18.26 -6.44 3.35
CA ASN A 232 -18.24 -6.12 1.92
C ASN A 232 -18.36 -4.61 1.66
N ASP A 233 -18.92 -3.86 2.61
CA ASP A 233 -19.15 -2.41 2.50
C ASP A 233 -18.05 -1.57 3.15
N VAL A 234 -17.05 -2.21 3.77
CA VAL A 234 -15.92 -1.52 4.41
C VAL A 234 -15.12 -0.72 3.40
N MET A 235 -14.76 0.50 3.79
CA MET A 235 -13.92 1.38 2.98
C MET A 235 -12.68 1.81 3.76
N PRO A 236 -11.48 1.78 3.16
CA PRO A 236 -11.16 1.30 1.82
C PRO A 236 -11.33 -0.21 1.65
N PRO A 237 -11.60 -0.72 0.43
CA PRO A 237 -11.82 -2.14 0.20
C PRO A 237 -10.54 -2.95 0.44
N LYS A 238 -10.71 -4.26 0.66
CA LYS A 238 -9.61 -5.20 0.87
C LYS A 238 -8.50 -5.05 -0.18
N GLY A 239 -7.25 -4.92 0.28
CA GLY A 239 -6.08 -4.70 -0.57
C GLY A 239 -5.70 -3.23 -0.77
N LYS A 240 -6.47 -2.28 -0.24
CA LYS A 240 -6.10 -0.86 -0.13
C LYS A 240 -5.59 -0.53 1.27
N THR A 241 -4.83 0.57 1.39
CA THR A 241 -4.27 1.02 2.67
C THR A 241 -5.39 1.48 3.59
N PRO A 242 -5.57 0.85 4.78
CA PRO A 242 -6.62 1.25 5.71
C PRO A 242 -6.33 2.62 6.33
N LEU A 243 -7.35 3.21 6.94
CA LEU A 243 -7.19 4.39 7.80
C LEU A 243 -6.59 3.97 9.15
N THR A 244 -5.73 4.82 9.68
CA THR A 244 -5.23 4.71 11.05
C THR A 244 -6.29 5.18 12.06
N PRO A 245 -6.21 4.77 13.33
CA PRO A 245 -7.11 5.27 14.38
C PRO A 245 -7.10 6.80 14.50
N GLN A 246 -5.95 7.44 14.26
CA GLN A 246 -5.80 8.89 14.28
C GLN A 246 -6.54 9.56 13.12
N GLU A 247 -6.41 9.02 11.90
CA GLU A 247 -7.14 9.49 10.72
C GLU A 247 -8.67 9.36 10.93
N ILE A 248 -9.13 8.23 11.48
CA ILE A 248 -10.56 8.03 11.82
C ILE A 248 -11.02 9.03 12.88
N SER A 249 -10.18 9.32 13.88
CA SER A 249 -10.49 10.31 14.93
C SER A 249 -10.69 11.71 14.35
N ILE A 250 -9.83 12.13 13.41
CA ILE A 250 -9.95 13.43 12.72
C ILE A 250 -11.22 13.50 11.88
N LEU A 251 -11.55 12.46 11.12
CA LEU A 251 -12.79 12.40 10.36
C LEU A 251 -14.03 12.44 11.28
N LYS A 252 -13.99 11.74 12.42
CA LYS A 252 -15.05 11.80 13.43
C LYS A 252 -15.21 13.20 14.00
N PHE A 253 -14.11 13.84 14.38
CA PHE A 253 -14.09 15.19 14.95
C PHE A 253 -14.65 16.21 13.97
N TRP A 254 -14.26 16.12 12.70
CA TRP A 254 -14.81 17.00 11.66
C TRP A 254 -16.33 16.87 11.53
N ILE A 255 -16.87 15.65 11.51
CA ILE A 255 -18.32 15.43 11.41
C ILE A 255 -19.05 15.87 12.69
N ALA A 256 -18.55 15.44 13.85
CA ALA A 256 -19.23 15.63 15.14
C ALA A 256 -19.12 17.05 15.70
N ASN A 257 -17.91 17.59 15.70
CA ASN A 257 -17.60 18.84 16.40
C ASN A 257 -17.58 20.02 15.43
N ALA A 258 -16.98 19.85 14.25
CA ALA A 258 -16.93 20.91 13.24
C ALA A 258 -18.19 20.95 12.35
N ASN A 259 -19.22 20.14 12.67
CA ASN A 259 -20.48 20.05 11.92
C ASN A 259 -20.29 19.82 10.40
N SER A 260 -19.26 19.05 10.02
CA SER A 260 -18.89 18.82 8.61
C SER A 260 -18.59 20.10 7.82
N SER A 261 -18.24 21.19 8.51
CA SER A 261 -17.89 22.49 7.91
C SER A 261 -16.59 22.41 7.12
N PHE A 262 -16.54 23.11 6.00
CA PHE A 262 -15.34 23.22 5.17
C PHE A 262 -14.43 24.37 5.62
N ASP A 263 -14.92 25.27 6.47
CA ASP A 263 -14.26 26.55 6.78
C ASP A 263 -13.77 26.69 8.22
N THR A 264 -14.19 25.80 9.12
CA THR A 264 -13.91 25.90 10.56
C THR A 264 -12.42 25.80 10.87
N LEU A 265 -11.92 26.73 11.69
CA LEU A 265 -10.56 26.69 12.24
C LEU A 265 -10.52 25.88 13.53
N LEU A 266 -9.39 25.22 13.76
CA LEU A 266 -9.15 24.44 14.96
C LEU A 266 -9.09 25.31 16.23
N SER A 267 -8.66 26.58 16.09
CA SER A 267 -8.63 27.58 17.18
C SER A 267 -10.00 27.93 17.74
N ASP A 268 -11.05 27.80 16.92
CA ASP A 268 -12.40 28.26 17.25
C ASP A 268 -13.20 27.17 18.00
N MET A 269 -12.52 26.08 18.38
CA MET A 269 -13.15 24.87 18.89
C MET A 269 -12.48 24.41 20.18
N GLU A 270 -13.27 23.78 21.05
CA GLU A 270 -12.72 22.98 22.15
C GLU A 270 -12.21 21.65 21.61
N VAL A 271 -10.91 21.43 21.72
CA VAL A 271 -10.22 20.26 21.17
C VAL A 271 -9.62 19.43 22.31
N THR A 272 -9.90 18.12 22.32
CA THR A 272 -9.30 17.21 23.29
C THR A 272 -7.83 16.94 22.95
N GLU A 273 -7.01 16.57 23.96
CA GLU A 273 -5.59 16.25 23.74
C GLU A 273 -5.38 15.17 22.67
N ASP A 274 -6.26 14.15 22.64
CA ASP A 274 -6.20 13.08 21.64
C ASP A 274 -6.41 13.58 20.21
N VAL A 275 -7.34 14.53 20.00
CA VAL A 275 -7.57 15.13 18.68
C VAL A 275 -6.41 16.06 18.31
N LEU A 276 -5.84 16.78 19.28
CA LEU A 276 -4.67 17.63 19.06
C LEU A 276 -3.45 16.79 18.60
N LEU A 277 -3.22 15.65 19.25
CA LEU A 277 -2.17 14.69 18.87
C LEU A 277 -2.46 14.08 17.49
N ALA A 278 -3.71 13.73 17.19
CA ALA A 278 -4.08 13.22 15.87
C ALA A 278 -3.88 14.29 14.77
N ALA A 279 -4.25 15.55 15.04
CA ALA A 279 -4.12 16.67 14.12
C ALA A 279 -2.65 16.98 13.82
N GLN A 280 -1.79 16.95 14.86
CA GLN A 280 -0.35 17.05 14.73
C GLN A 280 0.20 15.97 13.78
N ASN A 281 -0.20 14.71 13.98
CA ASN A 281 0.26 13.59 13.16
C ASN A 281 -0.18 13.70 11.69
N VAL A 282 -1.44 14.03 11.46
CA VAL A 282 -2.02 14.10 10.11
C VAL A 282 -1.50 15.31 9.32
N SER A 283 -1.32 16.47 9.97
CA SER A 283 -0.79 17.69 9.33
C SER A 283 0.71 17.61 8.99
N GLY A 284 1.42 16.57 9.44
CA GLY A 284 2.87 16.48 9.31
C GLY A 284 3.65 17.46 10.21
N LEU A 285 2.96 18.24 11.05
CA LEU A 285 3.56 19.09 12.09
C LEU A 285 4.16 18.25 13.22
N TYR A 286 3.59 17.07 13.49
CA TYR A 286 4.27 16.02 14.23
C TYR A 286 5.33 15.39 13.35
N LYS A 287 6.49 16.04 13.30
CA LYS A 287 7.72 15.25 13.23
C LYS A 287 7.74 14.53 14.56
N GLU A 288 7.62 13.19 14.55
CA GLU A 288 8.06 12.38 15.70
C GLU A 288 9.32 13.07 16.20
N LYS A 289 9.35 13.42 17.50
CA LYS A 289 10.53 14.01 18.13
C LYS A 289 11.65 13.02 17.86
N LYS A 290 12.39 13.19 16.74
CA LYS A 290 13.50 12.32 16.35
C LYS A 290 14.39 12.45 17.56
N VAL A 291 14.43 11.41 18.38
CA VAL A 291 15.29 11.40 19.54
C VAL A 291 16.65 11.69 18.94
N LYS A 292 17.20 12.87 19.20
CA LYS A 292 18.53 13.22 18.73
C LYS A 292 19.44 12.30 19.51
N LEU A 293 19.81 11.18 18.89
CA LEU A 293 20.66 10.19 19.50
C LEU A 293 22.04 10.84 19.68
N ALA A 294 22.77 10.40 20.71
CA ALA A 294 24.11 10.91 20.97
C ALA A 294 24.98 10.68 19.72
N ASN A 295 25.81 11.65 19.35
CA ASN A 295 26.73 11.47 18.25
C ASN A 295 27.75 10.37 18.62
N ILE A 296 28.01 9.44 17.71
CA ILE A 296 29.04 8.41 17.89
C ILE A 296 30.15 8.64 16.87
N GLU A 297 31.38 8.77 17.36
CA GLU A 297 32.55 8.89 16.49
C GLU A 297 32.67 7.66 15.57
N LEU A 298 32.94 7.89 14.29
CA LEU A 298 33.07 6.81 13.30
C LEU A 298 34.11 5.76 13.71
N GLN A 299 35.18 6.17 14.39
CA GLN A 299 36.22 5.28 14.92
C GLN A 299 35.68 4.23 15.89
N VAL A 300 34.67 4.58 16.71
CA VAL A 300 34.03 3.63 17.64
C VAL A 300 33.23 2.58 16.86
N ILE A 301 32.51 3.02 15.82
CA ILE A 301 31.73 2.11 14.96
C ILE A 301 32.66 1.17 14.19
N ASP A 302 33.74 1.70 13.62
CA ASP A 302 34.71 0.90 12.87
C ASP A 302 35.48 -0.06 13.78
N SER A 303 35.78 0.34 15.02
CA SER A 303 36.33 -0.56 16.03
C SER A 303 35.39 -1.73 16.32
N LEU A 304 34.08 -1.49 16.46
CA LEU A 304 33.11 -2.55 16.67
C LEU A 304 32.93 -3.45 15.43
N ARG A 305 32.99 -2.90 14.23
CA ARG A 305 32.98 -3.67 12.98
C ARG A 305 34.18 -4.61 12.88
N ASN A 306 35.37 -4.08 13.13
CA ASN A 306 36.61 -4.88 13.18
C ASN A 306 36.57 -5.93 14.30
N TYR A 307 35.80 -5.67 15.36
CA TYR A 307 35.57 -6.61 16.44
C TYR A 307 34.60 -7.75 16.08
N GLY A 308 33.91 -7.67 14.93
CA GLY A 308 33.02 -8.71 14.42
C GLY A 308 31.53 -8.35 14.41
N PHE A 309 31.15 -7.12 14.76
CA PHE A 309 29.77 -6.66 14.65
C PHE A 309 29.44 -6.18 13.24
N GLU A 310 28.30 -6.57 12.73
CA GLU A 310 27.71 -5.93 11.55
C GLU A 310 26.87 -4.74 12.03
N ILE A 311 27.28 -3.53 11.66
CA ILE A 311 26.61 -2.29 12.09
C ILE A 311 26.20 -1.48 10.88
N ARG A 312 24.89 -1.28 10.75
CA ARG A 312 24.27 -0.45 9.72
C ARG A 312 23.52 0.70 10.37
N GLU A 313 23.69 1.91 9.83
CA GLU A 313 22.85 3.03 10.21
C GLU A 313 21.48 2.91 9.53
N LEU A 314 20.39 3.00 10.28
CA LEU A 314 19.03 2.85 9.77
C LEU A 314 18.60 4.04 8.89
N VAL A 315 19.08 5.24 9.22
CA VAL A 315 18.84 6.48 8.49
C VAL A 315 20.15 7.25 8.48
N VAL A 316 20.64 7.63 7.31
CA VAL A 316 21.93 8.33 7.19
C VAL A 316 21.93 9.59 8.05
N GLY A 317 22.93 9.72 8.93
CA GLY A 317 23.12 10.88 9.81
C GLY A 317 22.20 10.94 11.03
N SER A 318 21.45 9.88 11.34
CA SER A 318 20.59 9.82 12.53
C SER A 318 21.28 9.29 13.78
N ASN A 319 22.46 8.66 13.63
CA ASN A 319 23.15 7.87 14.65
C ASN A 319 22.27 6.74 15.23
N SER A 320 21.32 6.22 14.46
CA SER A 320 20.47 5.07 14.87
C SER A 320 20.95 3.80 14.19
N TYR A 321 21.30 2.77 14.96
CA TYR A 321 21.96 1.59 14.45
C TYR A 321 21.10 0.32 14.52
N ASP A 322 21.26 -0.49 13.48
CA ASP A 322 20.95 -1.90 13.40
C ASP A 322 22.24 -2.68 13.59
N VAL A 323 22.28 -3.54 14.61
CA VAL A 323 23.47 -4.30 14.98
C VAL A 323 23.18 -5.79 14.97
N SER A 324 23.99 -6.55 14.24
CA SER A 324 24.01 -8.00 14.30
C SER A 324 25.39 -8.55 14.68
N LEU A 325 25.38 -9.67 15.38
CA LEU A 325 26.56 -10.51 15.58
C LEU A 325 26.24 -11.89 15.04
N GLN A 326 26.99 -12.35 14.05
CA GLN A 326 26.77 -13.68 13.47
C GLN A 326 27.51 -14.74 14.31
N ALA A 327 26.84 -15.86 14.57
CA ALA A 327 27.40 -16.96 15.36
C ALA A 327 28.68 -17.57 14.75
N SER A 328 28.84 -17.47 13.43
CA SER A 328 30.03 -17.91 12.68
C SER A 328 31.24 -17.00 12.89
N SER A 329 31.04 -15.76 13.33
CA SER A 329 32.10 -14.75 13.41
C SER A 329 32.92 -14.82 14.71
N PHE A 330 32.54 -15.65 15.68
CA PHE A 330 33.23 -15.72 16.97
C PHE A 330 33.00 -17.02 17.75
N ASN A 331 33.83 -17.25 18.78
CA ASN A 331 33.59 -18.31 19.76
C ASN A 331 32.50 -17.91 20.76
N GLN A 332 31.34 -18.58 20.68
CA GLN A 332 30.16 -18.34 21.51
C GLN A 332 30.44 -18.36 23.02
N LYS A 333 31.46 -19.11 23.49
CA LYS A 333 31.85 -19.12 24.91
C LYS A 333 32.30 -17.74 25.43
N HIS A 334 32.67 -16.83 24.53
CA HIS A 334 33.16 -15.49 24.87
C HIS A 334 32.16 -14.36 24.59
N ILE A 335 30.87 -14.65 24.41
CA ILE A 335 29.81 -13.66 24.13
C ILE A 335 29.82 -12.47 25.11
N ASN A 336 30.14 -12.69 26.38
CA ASN A 336 30.29 -11.64 27.39
C ASN A 336 31.27 -10.54 26.97
N ARG A 337 32.38 -10.89 26.31
CA ARG A 337 33.38 -9.92 25.86
C ARG A 337 32.83 -9.03 24.75
N TYR A 338 31.99 -9.58 23.86
CA TYR A 338 31.32 -8.85 22.79
C TYR A 338 30.25 -7.91 23.35
N LEU A 339 29.38 -8.41 24.24
CA LEU A 339 28.34 -7.58 24.87
C LEU A 339 28.93 -6.39 25.63
N LYS A 340 30.04 -6.59 26.35
CA LYS A 340 30.77 -5.49 27.03
C LYS A 340 31.23 -4.40 26.07
N LYS A 341 31.66 -4.76 24.86
CA LYS A 341 32.05 -3.79 23.83
C LYS A 341 30.84 -3.08 23.22
N LEU A 342 29.74 -3.80 22.99
CA LEU A 342 28.53 -3.23 22.41
C LEU A 342 27.84 -2.20 23.31
N VAL A 343 27.93 -2.35 24.64
CA VAL A 343 27.31 -1.44 25.62
C VAL A 343 27.72 0.02 25.44
N VAL A 344 28.88 0.30 24.83
CA VAL A 344 29.35 1.67 24.51
C VAL A 344 28.34 2.43 23.65
N ILE A 345 27.64 1.74 22.74
CA ILE A 345 26.68 2.35 21.81
C ILE A 345 25.21 2.07 22.20
N LYS A 346 24.95 1.61 23.43
CA LYS A 346 23.60 1.16 23.89
C LYS A 346 22.47 2.17 23.69
N ASN A 347 22.80 3.46 23.70
CA ASN A 347 21.83 4.55 23.53
C ASN A 347 21.47 4.80 22.06
N ASN A 348 22.12 4.12 21.12
CA ASN A 348 21.99 4.36 19.69
C ASN A 348 21.52 3.12 18.92
N VAL A 349 21.50 1.95 19.58
CA VAL A 349 21.03 0.69 18.97
C VAL A 349 19.51 0.61 19.08
N LEU A 350 18.85 0.58 17.92
CA LEU A 350 17.40 0.42 17.82
C LEU A 350 17.05 -1.04 17.53
N TRP A 351 17.81 -1.70 16.65
CA TRP A 351 17.60 -3.10 16.28
C TRP A 351 18.85 -3.91 16.65
N LEU A 352 18.65 -5.02 17.35
CA LEU A 352 19.72 -5.90 17.81
C LEU A 352 19.40 -7.35 17.50
N SER A 353 20.33 -8.01 16.81
CA SER A 353 20.28 -9.45 16.52
C SER A 353 21.48 -10.17 17.12
N LEU A 354 21.20 -11.13 18.01
CA LEU A 354 22.16 -12.00 18.68
C LEU A 354 21.66 -13.46 18.61
N GLU A 355 21.17 -13.85 17.45
CA GLU A 355 20.63 -15.19 17.21
C GLU A 355 21.76 -16.24 17.25
N ASN A 356 21.53 -17.35 17.93
CA ASN A 356 22.49 -18.46 18.04
C ASN A 356 23.89 -18.03 18.54
N CYS A 357 23.97 -17.02 19.41
CA CYS A 357 25.23 -16.44 19.88
C CYS A 357 25.75 -17.07 21.19
N GLY A 358 25.08 -18.12 21.69
CA GLY A 358 25.42 -18.77 22.96
C GLY A 358 25.00 -17.96 24.19
N LEU A 359 23.98 -17.10 24.07
CA LEU A 359 23.47 -16.32 25.21
C LEU A 359 22.86 -17.23 26.29
N SER A 360 23.19 -16.92 27.55
CA SER A 360 22.53 -17.40 28.77
C SER A 360 21.63 -16.31 29.38
N ASN A 361 20.87 -16.69 30.42
CA ASN A 361 20.03 -15.76 31.19
C ASN A 361 20.82 -14.54 31.71
N ASP A 362 21.99 -14.78 32.31
CA ASP A 362 22.82 -13.72 32.90
C ASP A 362 23.31 -12.71 31.86
N ASN A 363 23.51 -13.15 30.61
CA ASN A 363 23.95 -12.28 29.54
C ASN A 363 22.90 -11.23 29.16
N LEU A 364 21.61 -11.47 29.45
CA LEU A 364 20.55 -10.49 29.18
C LEU A 364 20.63 -9.26 30.09
N SER A 365 21.37 -9.33 31.20
CA SER A 365 21.64 -8.16 32.06
C SER A 365 22.34 -7.02 31.29
N TYR A 366 23.24 -7.35 30.35
CA TYR A 366 23.88 -6.36 29.49
C TYR A 366 22.88 -5.63 28.58
N LEU A 367 21.80 -6.33 28.17
CA LEU A 367 20.81 -5.79 27.24
C LEU A 367 19.78 -4.89 27.94
N GLY A 368 19.60 -5.01 29.25
CA GLY A 368 18.58 -4.23 29.99
C GLY A 368 18.74 -2.70 29.90
N GLY A 369 19.96 -2.21 29.60
CA GLY A 369 20.27 -0.79 29.43
C GLY A 369 20.04 -0.20 28.04
N PHE A 370 19.58 -1.00 27.06
CA PHE A 370 19.37 -0.55 25.68
C PHE A 370 18.00 0.13 25.54
N HIS A 371 17.80 1.27 26.21
CA HIS A 371 16.48 1.90 26.35
C HIS A 371 15.85 2.40 25.02
N GLN A 372 16.65 2.51 23.96
CA GLN A 372 16.16 2.85 22.61
C GLN A 372 15.77 1.62 21.77
N LEU A 373 15.98 0.40 22.28
CA LEU A 373 15.76 -0.82 21.52
C LEU A 373 14.28 -1.01 21.19
N GLN A 374 14.01 -1.19 19.90
CA GLN A 374 12.68 -1.43 19.31
C GLN A 374 12.52 -2.87 18.81
N LYS A 375 13.60 -3.49 18.33
CA LYS A 375 13.58 -4.88 17.85
C LYS A 375 14.73 -5.66 18.47
N LEU A 376 14.41 -6.79 19.08
CA LEU A 376 15.38 -7.71 19.67
C LEU A 376 15.20 -9.11 19.11
N LYS A 377 16.27 -9.69 18.55
CA LYS A 377 16.30 -11.09 18.12
C LYS A 377 17.34 -11.86 18.92
N ILE A 378 16.88 -12.83 19.70
CA ILE A 378 17.71 -13.67 20.58
C ILE A 378 17.35 -15.14 20.41
N ALA A 379 16.86 -15.50 19.22
CA ALA A 379 16.48 -16.85 18.88
C ALA A 379 17.64 -17.85 19.03
N ARG A 380 17.31 -19.11 19.29
CA ARG A 380 18.27 -20.23 19.39
C ARG A 380 19.35 -20.01 20.46
N ASN A 381 18.98 -19.41 21.58
CA ASN A 381 19.84 -19.24 22.75
C ASN A 381 19.28 -19.97 23.98
N LYS A 382 20.12 -20.23 24.98
CA LYS A 382 19.74 -20.93 26.22
C LYS A 382 19.10 -19.97 27.22
N ILE A 383 17.93 -19.44 26.86
CA ILE A 383 17.19 -18.42 27.61
C ILE A 383 15.87 -19.01 28.09
N ASP A 384 15.56 -18.82 29.38
CA ASP A 384 14.31 -19.19 30.03
C ASP A 384 13.66 -17.98 30.76
N ASP A 385 12.59 -18.22 31.51
CA ASP A 385 11.81 -17.16 32.18
C ASP A 385 12.63 -16.36 33.21
N ASN A 386 13.74 -16.93 33.71
CA ASN A 386 14.69 -16.23 34.56
C ASN A 386 15.49 -15.22 33.76
N GLY A 387 15.80 -15.42 32.48
CA GLY A 387 16.50 -14.41 31.69
C GLY A 387 15.67 -13.14 31.43
N ILE A 388 14.35 -13.29 31.29
CA ILE A 388 13.44 -12.22 30.84
C ILE A 388 13.35 -11.03 31.80
N HIS A 389 13.57 -11.22 33.10
CA HIS A 389 13.43 -10.12 34.06
C HIS A 389 14.40 -8.95 33.78
N HIS A 390 15.57 -9.24 33.19
CA HIS A 390 16.54 -8.23 32.79
C HIS A 390 16.04 -7.30 31.68
N LEU A 391 15.02 -7.70 30.91
CA LEU A 391 14.49 -6.95 29.76
C LEU A 391 13.39 -5.95 30.15
N LYS A 392 13.02 -5.85 31.43
CA LYS A 392 11.97 -4.92 31.92
C LYS A 392 12.26 -3.44 31.58
N GLY A 393 13.54 -3.08 31.45
CA GLY A 393 13.98 -1.72 31.12
C GLY A 393 13.75 -1.30 29.66
N LEU A 394 13.37 -2.23 28.79
CA LEU A 394 13.21 -2.01 27.34
C LEU A 394 11.82 -1.44 27.00
N LYS A 395 11.48 -0.28 27.58
CA LYS A 395 10.15 0.35 27.46
C LYS A 395 9.76 0.72 26.02
N LYS A 396 10.72 0.78 25.09
CA LYS A 396 10.48 1.09 23.66
C LYS A 396 10.43 -0.16 22.77
N LEU A 397 10.59 -1.35 23.33
CA LEU A 397 10.63 -2.59 22.57
C LEU A 397 9.27 -2.85 21.93
N GLU A 398 9.25 -3.00 20.61
CA GLU A 398 8.06 -3.29 19.83
C GLU A 398 7.98 -4.74 19.39
N SER A 399 9.13 -5.39 19.22
CA SER A 399 9.21 -6.74 18.67
C SER A 399 10.33 -7.53 19.32
N ILE A 400 10.01 -8.76 19.75
CA ILE A 400 11.00 -9.71 20.27
C ILE A 400 10.87 -11.07 19.58
N ASN A 401 12.00 -11.63 19.14
CA ASN A 401 12.07 -12.99 18.58
C ASN A 401 12.72 -13.95 19.58
N LEU A 402 11.92 -14.90 20.07
CA LEU A 402 12.26 -15.94 21.05
C LEU A 402 12.24 -17.34 20.44
N TYR A 403 12.29 -17.44 19.11
CA TYR A 403 12.32 -18.71 18.39
C TYR A 403 13.35 -19.69 19.00
N GLN A 404 12.92 -20.93 19.28
CA GLN A 404 13.80 -21.99 19.82
C GLN A 404 14.51 -21.61 21.14
N THR A 405 13.77 -20.97 22.04
CA THR A 405 14.19 -20.71 23.43
C THR A 405 13.36 -21.55 24.42
N LYS A 406 13.70 -21.50 25.71
CA LYS A 406 13.00 -22.24 26.78
C LYS A 406 11.98 -21.38 27.54
N ILE A 407 11.50 -20.29 26.92
CA ILE A 407 10.50 -19.40 27.51
C ILE A 407 9.16 -20.11 27.65
N THR A 408 8.52 -19.96 28.81
CA THR A 408 7.17 -20.49 29.07
C THR A 408 6.14 -19.36 29.11
N LYS A 409 4.88 -19.70 29.44
CA LYS A 409 3.82 -18.73 29.71
C LYS A 409 4.23 -17.68 30.75
N VAL A 410 5.07 -18.01 31.73
CA VAL A 410 5.51 -17.06 32.77
C VAL A 410 6.34 -15.94 32.18
N GLY A 411 7.37 -16.26 31.38
CA GLY A 411 8.18 -15.26 30.69
C GLY A 411 7.36 -14.46 29.68
N LEU A 412 6.46 -15.12 28.95
CA LEU A 412 5.53 -14.47 28.02
C LEU A 412 4.66 -13.41 28.72
N SER A 413 4.13 -13.71 29.90
CA SER A 413 3.31 -12.79 30.70
C SER A 413 4.11 -11.60 31.24
N LYS A 414 5.40 -11.79 31.53
CA LYS A 414 6.29 -10.68 31.93
C LYS A 414 6.58 -9.75 30.74
N LEU A 415 6.78 -10.31 29.55
CA LEU A 415 7.03 -9.53 28.34
C LEU A 415 5.79 -8.73 27.90
N SER A 416 4.58 -9.29 28.04
CA SER A 416 3.34 -8.60 27.66
C SER A 416 3.06 -7.32 28.45
N ALA A 417 3.72 -7.14 29.60
CA ALA A 417 3.67 -5.92 30.41
C ALA A 417 4.53 -4.76 29.85
N LEU A 418 5.36 -4.99 28.83
CA LEU A 418 6.11 -3.92 28.18
C LEU A 418 5.16 -3.01 27.38
N PRO A 419 5.17 -1.69 27.60
CA PRO A 419 4.08 -0.79 27.17
C PRO A 419 4.00 -0.60 25.66
N LYS A 420 5.10 -0.80 24.93
CA LYS A 420 5.16 -0.64 23.46
C LYS A 420 5.26 -1.96 22.70
N LEU A 421 5.23 -3.10 23.40
CA LEU A 421 5.44 -4.39 22.75
C LEU A 421 4.23 -4.76 21.90
N LYS A 422 4.47 -5.01 20.61
CA LYS A 422 3.44 -5.30 19.61
C LYS A 422 3.54 -6.73 19.08
N ARG A 423 4.75 -7.33 19.07
CA ARG A 423 5.01 -8.65 18.45
C ARG A 423 5.94 -9.51 19.30
N ILE A 424 5.54 -10.77 19.53
CA ILE A 424 6.37 -11.81 20.15
C ILE A 424 6.35 -13.04 19.24
N TYR A 425 7.53 -13.47 18.79
CA TYR A 425 7.68 -14.70 17.99
C TYR A 425 8.14 -15.84 18.91
N ILE A 426 7.34 -16.91 18.96
CA ILE A 426 7.51 -18.01 19.94
C ILE A 426 7.58 -19.40 19.29
N TRP A 427 7.83 -19.51 17.99
CA TRP A 427 7.93 -20.81 17.33
C TRP A 427 9.01 -21.67 18.02
N GLY A 428 8.77 -22.97 18.17
CA GLY A 428 9.72 -23.88 18.82
C GLY A 428 10.02 -23.58 20.30
N THR A 429 9.18 -22.84 21.01
CA THR A 429 9.21 -22.77 22.48
C THR A 429 8.21 -23.78 23.09
N PRO A 430 8.26 -24.05 24.41
CA PRO A 430 7.27 -24.88 25.09
C PRO A 430 5.84 -24.32 25.16
N ILE A 431 5.57 -23.12 24.64
CA ILE A 431 4.28 -22.43 24.78
C ILE A 431 3.26 -23.01 23.81
N ASN A 432 2.08 -23.37 24.31
CA ASN A 432 0.99 -23.85 23.47
C ASN A 432 -0.03 -22.75 23.07
N LYS A 433 -0.92 -23.08 22.12
CA LYS A 433 -1.95 -22.16 21.60
C LYS A 433 -2.86 -21.58 22.67
N LYS A 434 -3.25 -22.38 23.67
CA LYS A 434 -4.15 -21.94 24.74
C LYS A 434 -3.46 -20.88 25.62
N GLU A 435 -2.21 -21.14 25.99
CA GLU A 435 -1.41 -20.23 26.81
C GLU A 435 -1.14 -18.90 26.11
N ALA A 436 -0.72 -18.96 24.84
CA ALA A 436 -0.47 -17.75 24.07
C ALA A 436 -1.74 -16.92 23.86
N THR A 437 -2.89 -17.57 23.60
CA THR A 437 -4.18 -16.88 23.49
C THR A 437 -4.57 -16.20 24.80
N LEU A 438 -4.33 -16.86 25.95
CA LEU A 438 -4.63 -16.28 27.25
C LEU A 438 -3.80 -15.02 27.53
N VAL A 439 -2.52 -15.01 27.16
CA VAL A 439 -1.68 -13.82 27.31
C VAL A 439 -2.03 -12.72 26.30
N ALA A 440 -2.40 -13.06 25.06
CA ALA A 440 -2.85 -12.07 24.08
C ALA A 440 -4.11 -11.32 24.54
N ARG A 441 -4.99 -11.96 25.32
CA ARG A 441 -6.21 -11.32 25.85
C ARG A 441 -5.91 -10.21 26.86
N THR A 442 -4.78 -10.25 27.55
CA THR A 442 -4.42 -9.22 28.54
C THR A 442 -3.85 -7.96 27.91
N ASN A 443 -3.45 -8.01 26.63
CA ASN A 443 -2.95 -6.85 25.88
C ASN A 443 -3.45 -6.89 24.42
N LYS A 444 -4.53 -6.15 24.13
CA LYS A 444 -5.19 -6.13 22.80
C LYS A 444 -4.29 -5.69 21.65
N ASN A 445 -3.19 -4.99 21.94
CA ASN A 445 -2.25 -4.49 20.93
C ASN A 445 -1.09 -5.47 20.67
N LEU A 446 -1.02 -6.59 21.41
CA LEU A 446 0.05 -7.57 21.34
C LEU A 446 -0.34 -8.75 20.43
N LYS A 447 0.46 -8.98 19.38
CA LYS A 447 0.37 -10.15 18.52
C LYS A 447 1.42 -11.19 18.92
N ILE A 448 0.97 -12.39 19.28
CA ILE A 448 1.85 -13.55 19.51
C ILE A 448 1.83 -14.43 18.26
N ILE A 449 3.00 -14.74 17.72
CA ILE A 449 3.19 -15.35 16.39
C ILE A 449 4.03 -16.62 16.52
N GLY A 450 3.68 -17.66 15.73
CA GLY A 450 4.44 -18.91 15.66
C GLY A 450 3.89 -20.03 16.56
N ILE A 451 2.57 -20.05 16.73
CA ILE A 451 1.81 -21.11 17.43
C ILE A 451 1.35 -22.16 16.42
#